data_AF-A0A2H9RN91-F1
#
_entry.id   AF-A0A2H9RN91-F1
#
_cell.length_a   1.000
_cell.length_b   1.000
_cell.length_c   1.000
_cell.angle_alpha   90.00
_cell.angle_beta   90.00
_cell.angle_gamma   90.00
#
_symmetry.space_group_name_H-M   'P 1'
#
loop_
_entity.id
_entity.type
_entity.pdbx_description
1 polymer ?
#
loop_
_entity_poly.entity_id
_entity_poly.type
_entity_poly.pdbx_seq_one_letter_code
_entity_poly.pdbx_strand_id
1 'polypeptide(L)'
;KTNKHVISQYIESESAQDKIIFGITSKELIKNGWPEKLKGSLKSIPASYLTGYLTAKKILKSKLEEPIVDLGMQRVIEKTKIFAFIKGLIDGGIKIKCDKEKFPEEDRLLGKSTKEDISKIVMEVKSKLDKL
;
A
#
# COMPACT_ATOMS: atom_id res chain seq x y z
N LYS A 1 5.33 -7.95 -3.70
CA LYS A 1 5.73 -7.10 -4.87
C LYS A 1 6.08 -7.96 -6.08
N THR A 2 5.50 -7.70 -7.26
CA THR A 2 5.82 -8.40 -8.53
C THR A 2 6.53 -7.48 -9.53
N ASN A 3 6.70 -7.95 -10.77
CA ASN A 3 7.32 -7.18 -11.85
C ASN A 3 6.55 -5.91 -12.23
N LYS A 4 5.22 -5.86 -12.07
CA LYS A 4 4.41 -4.69 -12.46
C LYS A 4 3.47 -4.17 -11.37
N HIS A 5 3.20 -4.98 -10.35
CA HIS A 5 2.13 -4.71 -9.39
C HIS A 5 2.57 -4.95 -7.94
N VAL A 6 1.79 -4.40 -7.02
CA VAL A 6 1.79 -4.78 -5.60
C VAL A 6 0.57 -5.66 -5.35
N ILE A 7 0.79 -6.74 -4.61
CA ILE A 7 -0.26 -7.65 -4.16
C ILE A 7 -0.10 -7.71 -2.64
N SER A 8 -1.20 -7.55 -1.94
CA SER A 8 -1.33 -7.66 -0.49
C SER A 8 -2.48 -8.60 -0.20
N GLN A 9 -2.30 -9.49 0.77
CA GLN A 9 -3.33 -10.41 1.23
C GLN A 9 -3.41 -10.30 2.74
N TYR A 10 -4.63 -10.37 3.27
CA TYR A 10 -4.87 -10.61 4.68
C TYR A 10 -5.21 -12.09 4.83
N ILE A 11 -4.41 -12.78 5.63
CA ILE A 11 -4.44 -14.23 5.77
C ILE A 11 -4.60 -14.55 7.26
N GLU A 12 -5.50 -15.45 7.57
CA GLU A 12 -5.62 -16.09 8.88
C GLU A 12 -5.12 -17.52 8.75
N SER A 13 -4.35 -17.98 9.73
CA SER A 13 -3.90 -19.37 9.79
C SER A 13 -4.68 -20.10 10.86
N GLU A 14 -5.43 -21.12 10.46
CA GLU A 14 -6.22 -21.96 11.37
C GLU A 14 -5.77 -23.41 11.21
N SER A 15 -5.29 -24.04 12.29
CA SER A 15 -4.80 -25.43 12.28
C SER A 15 -3.76 -25.72 11.17
N ALA A 16 -2.81 -24.79 10.97
CA ALA A 16 -1.78 -24.84 9.92
C ALA A 16 -2.32 -24.78 8.48
N GLN A 17 -3.55 -24.30 8.28
CA GLN A 17 -4.11 -24.00 6.97
C GLN A 17 -4.30 -22.50 6.80
N ASP A 18 -3.80 -21.97 5.69
CA ASP A 18 -3.92 -20.55 5.37
C ASP A 18 -5.25 -20.26 4.68
N LYS A 19 -6.01 -19.35 5.28
CA LYS A 19 -7.26 -18.84 4.75
C LYS A 19 -7.10 -17.39 4.34
N ILE A 20 -7.22 -17.11 3.05
CA ILE A 20 -7.20 -15.74 2.53
C ILE A 20 -8.56 -15.10 2.82
N ILE A 21 -8.58 -14.12 3.72
CA ILE A 21 -9.80 -13.34 4.03
C ILE A 21 -10.09 -12.35 2.90
N PHE A 22 -9.06 -11.67 2.42
CA PHE A 22 -9.14 -10.89 1.18
C PHE A 22 -7.76 -10.67 0.55
N GLY A 23 -7.76 -10.40 -0.75
CA GLY A 23 -6.62 -9.86 -1.48
C GLY A 23 -6.91 -8.45 -1.98
N ILE A 24 -5.85 -7.64 -2.08
CA ILE A 24 -5.82 -6.37 -2.80
C ILE A 24 -4.68 -6.39 -3.80
N THR A 25 -4.97 -5.90 -5.00
CA THR A 25 -3.94 -5.60 -6.00
C THR A 25 -3.87 -4.11 -6.27
N SER A 26 -2.67 -3.60 -6.53
CA SER A 26 -2.45 -2.21 -6.95
C SER A 26 -3.25 -1.81 -8.20
N LYS A 27 -3.80 -2.76 -8.98
CA LYS A 27 -4.73 -2.46 -10.09
C LYS A 27 -6.04 -1.82 -9.61
N GLU A 28 -6.44 -2.05 -8.36
CA GLU A 28 -7.61 -1.41 -7.77
C GLU A 28 -7.46 0.10 -7.66
N LEU A 29 -6.24 0.63 -7.65
CA LEU A 29 -6.01 2.07 -7.67
C LEU A 29 -6.60 2.73 -8.92
N ILE A 30 -6.63 2.05 -10.07
CA ILE A 30 -7.24 2.57 -11.30
C ILE A 30 -8.72 2.86 -11.09
N LYS A 31 -9.43 1.94 -10.40
CA LYS A 31 -10.85 2.11 -10.07
C LYS A 31 -11.09 3.28 -9.09
N ASN A 32 -10.06 3.66 -8.33
CA ASN A 32 -10.12 4.70 -7.31
C ASN A 32 -9.51 6.03 -7.77
N GLY A 33 -9.32 6.22 -9.08
CA GLY A 33 -8.90 7.50 -9.66
C GLY A 33 -7.42 7.57 -10.05
N TRP A 34 -6.67 6.47 -10.01
CA TRP A 34 -5.33 6.44 -10.56
C TRP A 34 -5.37 6.62 -12.09
N PRO A 35 -4.57 7.52 -12.69
CA PRO A 35 -4.66 7.84 -14.11
C PRO A 35 -4.29 6.66 -14.99
N GLU A 36 -5.10 6.43 -16.02
CA GLU A 36 -4.87 5.36 -17.00
C GLU A 36 -3.54 5.56 -17.75
N LYS A 37 -3.13 6.81 -17.99
CA LYS A 37 -1.80 7.13 -18.57
C LYS A 37 -0.63 6.60 -17.74
N LEU A 38 -0.81 6.43 -16.42
CA LEU A 38 0.20 5.93 -15.49
C LEU A 38 0.00 4.45 -15.12
N LYS A 39 -0.84 3.70 -15.86
CA LYS A 39 -1.11 2.28 -15.58
C LYS A 39 0.06 1.34 -15.85
N GLY A 40 1.08 1.80 -16.58
CA GLY A 40 2.19 0.96 -17.03
C GLY A 40 3.00 0.31 -15.89
N SER A 41 3.12 0.99 -14.74
CA SER A 41 3.77 0.42 -13.56
C SER A 41 3.08 0.85 -12.26
N LEU A 42 2.23 -0.04 -11.71
CA LEU A 42 1.52 0.16 -10.45
C LEU A 42 2.33 -0.38 -9.26
N LYS A 43 3.65 -0.22 -9.31
CA LYS A 43 4.59 -0.59 -8.24
C LYS A 43 5.55 0.54 -7.90
N SER A 44 5.18 1.78 -8.21
CA SER A 44 5.92 2.98 -7.79
C SER A 44 5.82 3.15 -6.26
N ILE A 45 6.63 4.05 -5.69
CA ILE A 45 6.54 4.37 -4.26
C ILE A 45 5.13 4.90 -3.92
N PRO A 46 4.56 5.88 -4.65
CA PRO A 46 3.19 6.34 -4.41
C PRO A 46 2.14 5.25 -4.58
N ALA A 47 2.24 4.41 -5.63
CA ALA A 47 1.30 3.32 -5.82
C ALA A 47 1.38 2.28 -4.69
N SER A 48 2.58 1.99 -4.20
CA SER A 48 2.77 1.06 -3.07
C SER A 48 2.20 1.64 -1.79
N TYR A 49 2.41 2.94 -1.54
CA TYR A 49 1.81 3.68 -0.43
C TYR A 49 0.29 3.63 -0.45
N LEU A 50 -0.34 4.03 -1.57
CA LEU A 50 -1.79 4.00 -1.71
C LEU A 50 -2.37 2.58 -1.64
N THR A 51 -1.64 1.57 -2.12
CA THR A 51 -2.06 0.17 -1.97
C THR A 51 -2.09 -0.23 -0.50
N GLY A 52 -1.07 0.15 0.28
CA GLY A 52 -1.05 -0.07 1.73
C GLY A 52 -2.18 0.67 2.45
N TYR A 53 -2.44 1.91 2.04
CA TYR A 53 -3.54 2.70 2.56
C TYR A 53 -4.90 2.03 2.32
N LEU A 54 -5.14 1.57 1.09
CA LEU A 54 -6.36 0.83 0.74
C LEU A 54 -6.48 -0.46 1.56
N THR A 55 -5.39 -1.20 1.75
CA THR A 55 -5.37 -2.39 2.60
C THR A 55 -5.79 -2.05 4.03
N ALA A 56 -5.24 -0.99 4.62
CA ALA A 56 -5.62 -0.57 5.97
C ALA A 56 -7.11 -0.24 6.08
N LYS A 57 -7.65 0.54 5.13
CA LYS A 57 -9.10 0.87 5.13
C LYS A 57 -9.97 -0.37 5.04
N LYS A 58 -9.58 -1.36 4.24
CA LYS A 58 -10.32 -2.62 4.12
C LYS A 58 -10.30 -3.42 5.43
N ILE A 59 -9.14 -3.51 6.11
CA ILE A 59 -9.03 -4.19 7.41
C ILE A 59 -9.94 -3.52 8.45
N LEU A 60 -9.87 -2.20 8.56
CA LEU A 60 -10.66 -1.43 9.53
C LEU A 60 -12.16 -1.51 9.24
N LYS A 61 -12.56 -1.41 7.97
CA LYS A 61 -13.96 -1.55 7.54
C LYS A 61 -14.52 -2.93 7.87
N SER A 62 -13.70 -3.97 7.67
CA SER A 62 -14.04 -5.35 8.01
C SER A 62 -13.89 -5.68 9.49
N LYS A 63 -13.45 -4.72 10.33
CA LYS A 63 -13.21 -4.89 11.77
C LYS A 63 -12.30 -6.09 12.10
N LEU A 64 -11.30 -6.31 11.25
CA LEU A 64 -10.32 -7.37 11.44
C LEU A 64 -9.22 -6.93 12.41
N GLU A 65 -8.50 -7.91 12.95
CA GLU A 65 -7.39 -7.67 13.86
C GLU A 65 -6.20 -6.98 13.18
N GLU A 66 -5.31 -6.40 13.99
CA GLU A 66 -4.09 -5.77 13.49
C GLU A 66 -3.15 -6.86 12.95
N PRO A 67 -2.78 -6.83 11.65
CA PRO A 67 -1.97 -7.88 11.04
C PRO A 67 -0.50 -7.75 11.42
N ILE A 68 0.20 -8.89 11.41
CA ILE A 68 1.65 -8.95 11.32
C ILE A 68 2.04 -8.90 9.83
N VAL A 69 2.97 -8.01 9.47
CA VAL A 69 3.42 -7.89 8.08
C VAL A 69 4.43 -8.99 7.76
N ASP A 70 4.03 -9.91 6.88
CA ASP A 70 4.94 -10.88 6.25
C ASP A 70 5.47 -10.33 4.92
N LEU A 71 6.80 -10.32 4.78
CA LEU A 71 7.50 -9.89 3.57
C LEU A 71 8.04 -11.07 2.75
N GLY A 72 7.92 -12.30 3.27
CA GLY A 72 8.52 -13.50 2.70
C GLY A 72 10.02 -13.31 2.42
N MET A 73 10.46 -13.77 1.26
CA MET A 73 11.87 -13.69 0.82
C MET A 73 12.27 -12.33 0.22
N GLN A 74 11.49 -11.27 0.42
CA GLN A 74 11.82 -9.97 -0.16
C GLN A 74 12.94 -9.28 0.63
N ARG A 75 13.97 -8.81 -0.09
CA ARG A 75 15.02 -7.99 0.53
C ARG A 75 14.43 -6.71 1.12
N VAL A 76 14.57 -6.56 2.43
CA VAL A 76 14.11 -5.39 3.20
C VAL A 76 15.14 -4.27 3.03
N ILE A 77 14.81 -3.31 2.17
CA ILE A 77 15.65 -2.12 1.93
C ILE A 77 14.84 -0.89 2.34
N GLU A 78 15.42 -0.09 3.23
CA GLU A 78 14.85 1.16 3.72
C GLU A 78 14.54 2.16 2.61
N LYS A 79 13.56 3.04 2.82
CA LYS A 79 13.16 4.10 1.88
C LYS A 79 12.73 3.58 0.49
N THR A 80 12.33 2.31 0.41
CA THR A 80 11.81 1.68 -0.81
C THR A 80 10.31 1.40 -0.75
N LYS A 81 9.79 0.73 -1.79
CA LYS A 81 8.38 0.38 -1.99
C LYS A 81 7.76 -0.42 -0.86
N ILE A 82 8.55 -1.28 -0.20
CA ILE A 82 8.09 -2.08 0.94
C ILE A 82 7.73 -1.15 2.10
N PHE A 83 8.65 -0.26 2.48
CA PHE A 83 8.40 0.73 3.52
C PHE A 83 7.34 1.76 3.10
N ALA A 84 7.21 2.09 1.81
CA ALA A 84 6.10 2.90 1.33
C ALA A 84 4.74 2.22 1.60
N PHE A 85 4.62 0.92 1.33
CA PHE A 85 3.41 0.14 1.62
C PHE A 85 3.12 0.07 3.13
N ILE A 86 4.14 -0.20 3.96
CA ILE A 86 4.00 -0.21 5.43
C ILE A 86 3.57 1.17 5.94
N LYS A 87 4.17 2.25 5.42
CA LYS A 87 3.76 3.62 5.75
C LYS A 87 2.30 3.88 5.36
N GLY A 88 1.86 3.35 4.22
CA GLY A 88 0.45 3.38 3.81
C GLY A 88 -0.48 2.69 4.81
N LEU A 89 -0.08 1.51 5.31
CA LEU A 89 -0.85 0.80 6.35
C LEU A 89 -0.98 1.64 7.63
N ILE A 90 0.13 2.22 8.09
CA ILE A 90 0.18 3.04 9.30
C ILE A 90 -0.69 4.29 9.15
N ASP A 91 -0.52 5.03 8.06
CA ASP A 91 -1.31 6.24 7.80
C ASP A 91 -2.80 5.92 7.60
N GLY A 92 -3.12 4.71 7.14
CA GLY A 92 -4.49 4.23 6.99
C GLY A 92 -5.16 3.84 8.32
N GLY A 93 -4.39 3.71 9.41
CA GLY A 93 -4.87 3.47 10.76
C GLY A 93 -4.47 2.13 11.39
N ILE A 94 -3.63 1.32 10.72
CA ILE A 94 -3.13 0.06 11.29
C ILE A 94 -1.91 0.33 12.16
N LYS A 95 -1.87 -0.18 13.39
CA LYS A 95 -0.71 0.00 14.27
C LYS A 95 0.37 -1.01 13.92
N ILE A 96 1.50 -0.51 13.40
CA ILE A 96 2.68 -1.31 13.09
C ILE A 96 3.88 -0.61 13.72
N LYS A 97 4.69 -1.35 14.48
CA LYS A 97 5.93 -0.84 15.06
C LYS A 97 7.01 -0.78 13.99
N CYS A 98 7.41 0.42 13.59
CA CYS A 98 8.47 0.64 12.61
C CYS A 98 9.08 2.04 12.78
N ASP A 99 10.41 2.14 12.68
CA ASP A 99 11.13 3.40 12.87
C ASP A 99 10.85 4.37 11.72
N LYS A 100 10.57 5.63 12.06
CA LYS A 100 10.18 6.66 11.08
C LYS A 100 11.26 6.90 10.01
N GLU A 101 12.52 6.73 10.36
CA GLU A 101 13.69 6.94 9.49
C GLU A 101 13.75 5.95 8.30
N LYS A 102 13.09 4.79 8.46
CA LYS A 102 13.05 3.73 7.43
C LYS A 102 12.08 4.06 6.30
N PHE A 103 11.16 5.01 6.51
CA PHE A 103 10.18 5.37 5.49
C PHE A 103 10.78 6.28 4.41
N PRO A 104 10.30 6.16 3.16
CA PRO A 104 10.59 7.17 2.15
C PRO A 104 10.09 8.54 2.62
N GLU A 105 10.78 9.60 2.18
CA GLU A 105 10.36 10.99 2.39
C GLU A 105 8.94 11.23 1.86
N GLU A 106 8.21 12.14 2.50
CA GLU A 106 6.81 12.44 2.14
C GLU A 106 6.67 12.88 0.67
N ASP A 107 7.62 13.66 0.16
CA ASP A 107 7.65 14.07 -1.24
C ASP A 107 7.71 12.89 -2.21
N ARG A 108 8.40 11.80 -1.84
CA ARG A 108 8.46 10.56 -2.63
C ARG A 108 7.17 9.75 -2.51
N LEU A 109 6.52 9.76 -1.35
CA LEU A 109 5.22 9.12 -1.12
C LEU A 109 4.11 9.80 -1.93
N LEU A 110 4.14 11.13 -1.98
CA LEU A 110 3.22 11.94 -2.78
C LEU A 110 3.55 11.89 -4.28
N GLY A 111 4.74 11.46 -4.67
CA GLY A 111 5.12 11.38 -6.08
C GLY A 111 5.51 12.74 -6.67
N LYS A 112 6.14 13.60 -5.88
CA LYS A 112 6.79 14.82 -6.38
C LYS A 112 8.09 14.50 -7.12
N SER A 113 8.78 13.42 -6.74
CA SER A 113 10.05 13.00 -7.36
C SER A 113 9.88 12.12 -8.61
N THR A 114 8.68 11.99 -9.18
CA THR A 114 8.46 11.28 -10.45
C THR A 114 8.68 12.21 -11.65
N LYS A 115 8.81 11.63 -12.86
CA LYS A 115 9.02 12.41 -14.10
C LYS A 115 7.95 13.48 -14.33
N GLU A 116 6.71 13.17 -13.96
CA GLU A 116 5.61 14.12 -13.84
C GLU A 116 5.27 14.23 -12.35
N ASP A 117 4.98 15.43 -11.85
CA ASP A 117 4.48 15.60 -10.48
C ASP A 117 3.04 15.05 -10.41
N ILE A 118 2.85 13.99 -9.62
CA ILE A 118 1.56 13.32 -9.43
C ILE A 118 0.98 13.55 -8.03
N SER A 119 1.53 14.49 -7.26
CA SER A 119 1.10 14.80 -5.88
C SER A 119 -0.40 15.04 -5.77
N LYS A 120 -0.97 15.86 -6.65
CA LYS A 120 -2.41 16.15 -6.68
C LYS A 120 -3.25 14.89 -6.87
N ILE A 121 -2.83 14.02 -7.79
CA ILE A 121 -3.49 12.74 -8.07
C ILE A 121 -3.42 11.82 -6.85
N VAL A 122 -2.25 11.71 -6.22
CA VAL A 122 -2.07 10.84 -5.05
C VAL A 122 -2.96 11.29 -3.89
N MET A 123 -3.06 12.60 -3.65
CA MET A 123 -3.96 13.17 -2.64
C MET A 123 -5.43 12.92 -2.98
N GLU A 124 -5.84 13.10 -4.24
CA GLU A 124 -7.21 12.84 -4.69
C GLU A 124 -7.60 11.37 -4.52
N VAL A 125 -6.72 10.45 -4.94
CA VAL A 125 -6.94 9.00 -4.75
C VAL A 125 -7.01 8.69 -3.26
N LYS A 126 -6.09 9.19 -2.44
CA LYS A 126 -6.13 8.98 -0.98
C LYS A 126 -7.46 9.44 -0.37
N SER A 127 -7.94 10.64 -0.73
CA SER A 127 -9.22 11.16 -0.26
C SER A 127 -10.42 10.31 -0.71
N LYS A 128 -10.38 9.73 -1.92
CA LYS A 128 -11.39 8.75 -2.36
C LYS A 128 -11.34 7.47 -1.54
N LEU A 129 -10.13 6.99 -1.22
CA LEU A 129 -9.94 5.80 -0.39
C LEU A 129 -10.40 6.02 1.06
N ASP A 130 -10.33 7.24 1.59
CA ASP A 130 -10.84 7.56 2.93
C ASP A 130 -12.35 7.43 3.08
N LYS A 131 -13.09 7.49 1.98
CA LYS A 131 -14.55 7.39 1.96
C LYS A 131 -15.05 5.94 1.86
N LEU A 132 -14.14 4.97 1.71
CA LEU A 132 -14.45 3.53 1.62
C LEU A 132 -14.68 2.93 3.00
#